data_AF-A0A8J1ZI01-F1
#
_entry.id   AF-A0A8J1ZI01-F1
#
_cell.length_a   1.000
_cell.length_b   1.000
_cell.length_c   1.000
_cell.angle_alpha   90.00
_cell.angle_beta   90.00
_cell.angle_gamma   90.00
#
_symmetry.space_group_name_H-M   'P 1'
#
loop_
_entity.id
_entity.type
_entity.pdbx_description
1 polymer ?
#
loop_
_entity_poly.entity_id
_entity_poly.type
_entity_poly.pdbx_seq_one_letter_code
_entity_poly.pdbx_strand_id
1 'polypeptide(L)'
;MRVLILQHVVFISGILSSTVLGHLHTTTTKTRKNPILSGTVSSSSSSSSLLPPLPKGPGRGPDAQTFVKECTEHLKVVAGKIDHSYTDVMVRDALEHECALVHEQPLTHEHGFRTAAACYHFADELFKARMEFLEQNSPDGYITVCKNYWTATYGKPYKTKVHVKPPPTQLVWWWGIVIFVAGCFLVFLTNRNMKTRSDFARDFSRRSGRFEA
;
A
#
# COMPACT_ATOMS: atom_id res chain seq x y z
N MET A 1 -0.49 34.69 -25.24
CA MET A 1 -0.46 33.65 -24.18
C MET A 1 -1.90 33.34 -23.73
N ARG A 2 -2.67 32.61 -24.55
CA ARG A 2 -4.11 32.34 -24.33
C ARG A 2 -4.52 30.95 -24.85
N VAL A 3 -3.68 29.94 -24.68
CA VAL A 3 -3.99 28.56 -25.08
C VAL A 3 -3.36 27.62 -24.07
N LEU A 4 -4.12 27.19 -23.04
CA LEU A 4 -3.77 26.05 -22.16
C LEU A 4 -4.89 25.70 -21.13
N ILE A 5 -6.19 25.96 -21.40
CA ILE A 5 -7.29 25.68 -20.45
C ILE A 5 -8.36 24.74 -21.06
N LEU A 6 -7.97 23.72 -21.83
CA LEU A 6 -8.97 22.87 -22.50
C LEU A 6 -8.60 21.37 -22.59
N GLN A 7 -8.04 20.79 -21.51
CA GLN A 7 -7.78 19.34 -21.46
C GLN A 7 -8.35 18.58 -20.25
N HIS A 8 -9.17 19.20 -19.38
CA HIS A 8 -9.65 18.52 -18.16
C HIS A 8 -11.14 18.08 -18.14
N VAL A 9 -11.83 17.99 -19.28
CA VAL A 9 -13.30 17.72 -19.28
C VAL A 9 -13.71 16.38 -19.92
N VAL A 10 -12.79 15.48 -20.27
CA VAL A 10 -13.14 14.22 -20.99
C VAL A 10 -12.80 12.93 -20.23
N PHE A 11 -12.94 12.90 -18.91
CA PHE A 11 -12.68 11.65 -18.15
C PHE A 11 -13.80 11.20 -17.19
N ILE A 12 -14.99 11.80 -17.26
CA ILE A 12 -16.14 11.43 -16.41
C ILE A 12 -17.35 11.04 -17.28
N SER A 13 -17.25 9.94 -18.01
CA SER A 13 -18.42 9.21 -18.51
C SER A 13 -17.96 7.93 -19.22
N GLY A 14 -17.75 6.87 -18.44
CA GLY A 14 -17.30 5.57 -18.95
C GLY A 14 -17.59 4.42 -17.98
N ILE A 15 -18.69 4.48 -17.24
CA ILE A 15 -19.22 3.33 -16.48
C ILE A 15 -20.56 3.02 -17.11
N LEU A 16 -20.63 2.03 -18.01
CA LEU A 16 -21.78 1.14 -18.26
C LEU A 16 -21.45 0.21 -19.44
N SER A 17 -21.14 -1.06 -19.15
CA SER A 17 -21.64 -2.23 -19.90
C SER A 17 -21.13 -3.50 -19.24
N SER A 18 -21.98 -4.01 -18.35
CA SER A 18 -21.96 -5.38 -17.85
C SER A 18 -22.48 -6.30 -18.96
N THR A 19 -21.67 -7.22 -19.49
CA THR A 19 -22.14 -8.54 -19.95
C THR A 19 -20.93 -9.48 -20.09
N VAL A 20 -20.60 -10.22 -19.02
CA VAL A 20 -19.73 -11.41 -19.14
C VAL A 20 -20.65 -12.61 -19.20
N LEU A 21 -20.81 -13.14 -20.43
CA LEU A 21 -21.43 -14.43 -20.69
C LEU A 21 -20.65 -15.53 -19.96
N GLY A 22 -21.35 -16.34 -19.18
CA GLY A 22 -20.81 -17.56 -18.60
C GLY A 22 -20.44 -18.57 -19.69
N HIS A 23 -19.19 -19.04 -19.64
CA HIS A 23 -18.76 -20.22 -20.37
C HIS A 23 -18.48 -21.34 -19.35
N LEU A 24 -19.48 -22.21 -19.18
CA LEU A 24 -19.40 -23.41 -18.35
C LEU A 24 -18.51 -24.43 -19.05
N HIS A 25 -17.24 -24.52 -18.67
CA HIS A 25 -16.34 -25.58 -19.13
C HIS A 25 -16.36 -26.73 -18.11
N THR A 26 -17.14 -27.78 -18.39
CA THR A 26 -17.05 -29.06 -17.70
C THR A 26 -15.75 -29.75 -18.12
N THR A 27 -14.73 -29.71 -17.27
CA THR A 27 -13.53 -30.54 -17.46
C THR A 27 -13.73 -31.87 -16.74
N THR A 28 -13.72 -32.93 -17.54
CA THR A 28 -13.82 -34.33 -17.09
C THR A 28 -12.49 -34.74 -16.45
N THR A 29 -12.46 -34.87 -15.13
CA THR A 29 -11.30 -35.40 -14.40
C THR A 29 -11.21 -36.91 -14.60
N LYS A 30 -10.28 -37.32 -15.46
CA LYS A 30 -9.84 -38.71 -15.64
C LYS A 30 -8.99 -39.13 -14.44
N THR A 31 -9.58 -39.95 -13.57
CA THR A 31 -8.93 -40.59 -12.41
C THR A 31 -7.70 -41.40 -12.85
N ARG A 32 -6.50 -40.86 -12.65
CA ARG A 32 -5.24 -41.63 -12.74
C ARG A 32 -4.83 -41.99 -11.31
N LYS A 33 -5.03 -43.26 -10.95
CA LYS A 33 -4.43 -43.89 -9.76
C LYS A 33 -2.92 -43.85 -9.92
N ASN A 34 -2.22 -43.05 -9.10
CA ASN A 34 -0.80 -43.20 -8.86
C ASN A 34 -0.59 -43.59 -7.38
N PRO A 35 0.36 -44.49 -7.10
CA PRO A 35 0.58 -45.02 -5.76
C PRO A 35 1.23 -43.98 -4.82
N ILE A 36 0.64 -43.96 -3.65
CA ILE A 36 1.06 -43.45 -2.34
C ILE A 36 2.59 -43.38 -2.19
N LEU A 37 3.11 -42.17 -2.06
CA LEU A 37 4.38 -41.89 -1.39
C LEU A 37 4.05 -41.07 -0.14
N SER A 38 4.17 -41.71 1.03
CA SER A 38 3.87 -41.14 2.34
C SER A 38 4.90 -40.07 2.71
N GLY A 39 4.62 -38.83 2.34
CA GLY A 39 5.17 -37.64 2.98
C GLY A 39 4.12 -37.08 3.94
N THR A 40 4.37 -37.17 5.24
CA THR A 40 3.60 -36.46 6.27
C THR A 40 3.79 -34.95 6.10
N VAL A 41 2.99 -34.33 5.24
CA VAL A 41 2.73 -32.89 5.28
C VAL A 41 1.67 -32.65 6.33
N SER A 42 2.11 -32.16 7.49
CA SER A 42 1.23 -31.66 8.55
C SER A 42 0.38 -30.53 7.99
N SER A 43 -0.85 -30.87 7.65
CA SER A 43 -1.97 -29.97 7.41
C SER A 43 -2.30 -29.23 8.70
N SER A 44 -1.66 -28.09 8.91
CA SER A 44 -2.16 -27.06 9.81
C SER A 44 -2.98 -26.07 9.00
N SER A 45 -4.21 -25.86 9.47
CA SER A 45 -5.23 -24.97 8.91
C SER A 45 -4.67 -23.59 8.58
N SER A 46 -4.79 -23.26 7.30
CA SER A 46 -4.21 -22.13 6.59
C SER A 46 -4.72 -20.77 7.08
N SER A 47 -4.07 -20.23 8.10
CA SER A 47 -3.92 -18.77 8.18
C SER A 47 -2.88 -18.41 7.13
N SER A 48 -3.28 -17.61 6.13
CA SER A 48 -2.47 -17.18 4.98
C SER A 48 -1.33 -16.24 5.38
N SER A 49 -0.47 -16.66 6.30
CA SER A 49 0.75 -15.93 6.62
C SER A 49 1.67 -16.01 5.40
N LEU A 50 1.85 -14.88 4.72
CA LEU A 50 2.80 -14.75 3.61
C LEU A 50 4.26 -14.91 4.06
N LEU A 51 4.48 -14.95 5.38
CA LEU A 51 5.79 -15.10 6.00
C LEU A 51 6.05 -16.56 6.37
N PRO A 52 7.28 -17.06 6.14
CA PRO A 52 7.66 -18.41 6.57
C PRO A 52 7.45 -18.57 8.09
N PRO A 53 6.91 -19.72 8.55
CA PRO A 53 6.80 -20.00 9.97
C PRO A 53 8.20 -20.04 10.59
N LEU A 54 8.42 -19.21 11.61
CA LEU A 54 9.74 -19.03 12.20
C LEU A 54 9.96 -19.99 13.37
N PRO A 55 11.18 -20.51 13.54
CA PRO A 55 11.55 -21.24 14.74
C PRO A 55 11.39 -20.32 15.97
N LYS A 56 10.46 -20.67 16.86
CA LYS A 56 10.30 -20.00 18.16
C LYS A 56 11.43 -20.42 19.10
N GLY A 57 12.43 -19.56 19.27
CA GLY A 57 13.22 -19.55 20.51
C GLY A 57 14.69 -19.14 20.38
N PRO A 58 15.30 -18.63 21.48
CA PRO A 58 16.71 -18.28 21.57
C PRO A 58 17.63 -19.54 21.70
N GLY A 59 17.29 -20.61 20.99
CA GLY A 59 18.14 -21.80 20.86
C GLY A 59 19.13 -21.60 19.72
N ARG A 60 20.25 -22.34 19.75
CA ARG A 60 21.23 -22.43 18.65
C ARG A 60 20.46 -22.60 17.33
N GLY A 61 20.36 -21.52 16.55
CA GLY A 61 19.60 -21.52 15.30
C GLY A 61 20.14 -22.58 14.33
N PRO A 62 19.36 -22.98 13.31
CA PRO A 62 19.88 -23.83 12.24
C PRO A 62 21.17 -23.25 11.62
N ASP A 63 21.92 -24.07 10.89
CA ASP A 63 23.07 -23.55 10.15
C ASP A 63 22.62 -22.45 9.18
N ALA A 64 23.37 -21.36 9.11
CA ALA A 64 23.00 -20.19 8.31
C ALA A 64 22.81 -20.53 6.83
N GLN A 65 23.62 -21.46 6.28
CA GLN A 65 23.51 -21.86 4.89
C GLN A 65 22.28 -22.72 4.65
N THR A 66 22.00 -23.66 5.56
CA THR A 66 20.80 -24.50 5.51
C THR A 66 19.54 -23.63 5.56
N PHE A 67 19.50 -22.67 6.50
CA PHE A 67 18.37 -21.74 6.60
C PHE A 67 18.19 -20.91 5.33
N VAL A 68 19.27 -20.30 4.82
CA VAL A 68 19.18 -19.43 3.63
C VAL A 68 18.67 -20.23 2.43
N LYS A 69 19.11 -21.48 2.26
CA LYS A 69 18.64 -22.36 1.19
C LYS A 69 17.14 -22.64 1.31
N GLU A 70 16.68 -23.06 2.49
CA GLU A 70 15.26 -23.36 2.74
C GLU A 70 14.38 -22.11 2.61
N CYS A 71 14.83 -20.98 3.16
CA CYS A 71 14.16 -19.69 3.05
C CYS A 71 14.01 -19.24 1.58
N THR A 72 15.06 -19.41 0.77
CA THR A 72 15.03 -19.03 -0.64
C THR A 72 14.02 -19.87 -1.43
N GLU A 73 14.00 -21.19 -1.21
CA GLU A 73 13.02 -22.06 -1.85
C GLU A 73 11.59 -21.74 -1.38
N HIS A 74 11.40 -21.43 -0.10
CA HIS A 74 10.11 -21.00 0.42
C HIS A 74 9.65 -19.69 -0.21
N LEU A 75 10.52 -18.68 -0.30
CA LEU A 75 10.19 -17.39 -0.92
C LEU A 75 9.80 -17.54 -2.39
N LYS A 76 10.42 -18.44 -3.14
CA LYS A 76 10.01 -18.74 -4.53
C LYS A 76 8.57 -19.29 -4.59
N VAL A 77 8.23 -20.22 -3.69
CA VAL A 77 6.88 -20.79 -3.61
C VAL A 77 5.86 -19.73 -3.21
N VAL A 78 6.20 -18.88 -2.23
CA VAL A 78 5.35 -17.77 -1.80
C VAL A 78 5.16 -16.76 -2.92
N ALA A 79 6.24 -16.34 -3.57
CA ALA A 79 6.21 -15.42 -4.70
C ALA A 79 5.30 -15.97 -5.81
N GLY A 80 5.46 -17.23 -6.22
CA GLY A 80 4.59 -17.85 -7.22
C GLY A 80 3.12 -17.91 -6.83
N LYS A 81 2.78 -18.06 -5.54
CA LYS A 81 1.39 -17.96 -5.06
C LYS A 81 0.87 -16.52 -5.09
N ILE A 82 1.72 -15.57 -4.74
CA ILE A 82 1.41 -14.14 -4.79
C ILE A 82 1.17 -13.71 -6.24
N ASP A 83 1.97 -14.18 -7.21
CA ASP A 83 1.80 -13.89 -8.65
C ASP A 83 0.40 -14.24 -9.16
N HIS A 84 -0.21 -15.28 -8.59
CA HIS A 84 -1.55 -15.70 -8.95
C HIS A 84 -2.66 -14.83 -8.34
N SER A 85 -2.38 -14.11 -7.25
CA SER A 85 -3.40 -13.42 -6.45
C SER A 85 -3.25 -11.90 -6.44
N TYR A 86 -2.03 -11.39 -6.65
CA TYR A 86 -1.68 -9.98 -6.55
C TYR A 86 -0.89 -9.53 -7.78
N THR A 87 -1.11 -8.29 -8.18
CA THR A 87 -0.20 -7.62 -9.13
C THR A 87 1.10 -7.26 -8.41
N ASP A 88 2.22 -7.23 -9.13
CA ASP A 88 3.53 -6.97 -8.53
C ASP A 88 3.56 -5.70 -7.68
N VAL A 89 2.88 -4.65 -8.15
CA VAL A 89 2.76 -3.36 -7.44
C VAL A 89 2.01 -3.47 -6.12
N MET A 90 1.09 -4.43 -5.96
CA MET A 90 0.32 -4.62 -4.73
C MET A 90 1.05 -5.47 -3.69
N VAL A 91 2.09 -6.21 -4.09
CA VAL A 91 2.83 -7.11 -3.17
C VAL A 91 3.47 -6.30 -2.04
N ARG A 92 4.05 -5.15 -2.39
CA ARG A 92 4.61 -4.23 -1.41
C ARG A 92 3.56 -3.80 -0.38
N ASP A 93 2.43 -3.27 -0.84
CA ASP A 93 1.37 -2.76 0.03
C ASP A 93 0.77 -3.87 0.91
N ALA A 94 0.63 -5.08 0.37
CA ALA A 94 0.17 -6.24 1.14
C ALA A 94 1.16 -6.60 2.26
N LEU A 95 2.47 -6.62 1.98
CA LEU A 95 3.49 -6.88 3.00
C LEU A 95 3.56 -5.75 4.05
N GLU A 96 3.45 -4.49 3.62
CA GLU A 96 3.39 -3.34 4.54
C GLU A 96 2.15 -3.40 5.45
N HIS A 97 1.01 -3.88 4.93
CA HIS A 97 -0.21 -4.08 5.70
C HIS A 97 -0.08 -5.21 6.73
N GLU A 98 0.53 -6.34 6.37
CA GLU A 98 0.82 -7.43 7.32
C GLU A 98 1.75 -6.94 8.46
N CYS A 99 2.75 -6.12 8.13
CA CYS A 99 3.61 -5.50 9.14
C CYS A 99 2.83 -4.57 10.08
N ALA A 100 1.87 -3.79 9.55
CA ALA A 100 1.01 -2.94 10.36
C ALA A 100 0.11 -3.76 11.29
N LEU A 101 -0.50 -4.82 10.76
CA LEU A 101 -1.43 -5.66 11.49
C LEU A 101 -0.77 -6.34 12.69
N VAL A 102 0.47 -6.84 12.53
CA VAL A 102 1.21 -7.46 13.64
C VAL A 102 1.59 -6.42 14.70
N HIS A 103 1.88 -5.19 14.28
CA HIS A 103 2.18 -4.11 15.22
C HIS A 103 0.95 -3.73 16.06
N GLU A 104 -0.23 -3.69 15.44
CA GLU A 104 -1.50 -3.39 16.10
C GLU A 104 -2.02 -4.55 16.96
N GLN A 105 -1.71 -5.79 16.56
CA GLN A 105 -2.23 -7.00 17.18
C GLN A 105 -1.12 -8.00 17.60
N PRO A 106 -0.22 -7.61 18.52
CA PRO A 106 0.94 -8.43 18.89
C PRO A 106 0.58 -9.71 19.65
N LEU A 107 -0.65 -9.82 20.15
CA LEU A 107 -1.12 -11.01 20.90
C LEU A 107 -1.59 -12.14 19.97
N THR A 108 -2.05 -11.81 18.77
CA THR A 108 -2.66 -12.77 17.83
C THR A 108 -1.78 -13.04 16.62
N HIS A 109 -0.91 -12.09 16.25
CA HIS A 109 -0.05 -12.21 15.09
C HIS A 109 1.42 -12.14 15.50
N GLU A 110 2.22 -13.05 14.95
CA GLU A 110 3.66 -13.05 15.12
C GLU A 110 4.35 -13.07 13.76
N HIS A 111 5.12 -12.02 13.46
CA HIS A 111 5.95 -11.92 12.25
C HIS A 111 7.42 -12.32 12.47
N GLY A 112 7.78 -12.62 13.73
CA GLY A 112 9.13 -12.91 14.21
C GLY A 112 10.23 -11.86 13.95
N PHE A 113 9.87 -10.65 13.51
CA PHE A 113 10.72 -9.47 13.65
C PHE A 113 10.65 -8.90 15.08
N ARG A 114 11.74 -8.30 15.56
CA ARG A 114 11.79 -7.64 16.88
C ARG A 114 11.18 -6.24 16.89
N THR A 115 11.09 -5.61 15.72
CA THR A 115 10.63 -4.23 15.54
C THR A 115 9.84 -4.10 14.24
N ALA A 116 8.77 -3.30 14.23
CA ALA A 116 7.99 -3.03 13.03
C ALA A 116 8.85 -2.49 11.89
N ALA A 117 9.82 -1.61 12.20
CA ALA A 117 10.74 -1.04 11.22
C ALA A 117 11.57 -2.10 10.45
N ALA A 118 11.93 -3.20 11.10
CA ALA A 118 12.60 -4.32 10.45
C ALA A 118 11.67 -5.09 9.51
N CYS A 119 10.38 -5.23 9.87
CA CYS A 119 9.36 -5.83 9.01
C CYS A 119 9.16 -5.01 7.73
N TYR A 120 9.01 -3.68 7.86
CA TYR A 120 8.87 -2.79 6.70
C TYR A 120 10.11 -2.80 5.81
N HIS A 121 11.31 -2.82 6.40
CA HIS A 121 12.55 -2.94 5.61
C HIS A 121 12.60 -4.26 4.85
N PHE A 122 12.24 -5.36 5.49
CA PHE A 122 12.16 -6.67 4.85
C PHE A 122 11.14 -6.69 3.71
N ALA A 123 9.99 -6.05 3.88
CA ALA A 123 8.98 -5.92 2.83
C ALA A 123 9.52 -5.18 1.59
N ASP A 124 10.27 -4.09 1.80
CA ASP A 124 10.90 -3.32 0.71
C ASP A 124 12.01 -4.13 0.00
N GLU A 125 12.86 -4.84 0.76
CA GLU A 125 13.90 -5.71 0.18
C GLU A 125 13.30 -6.89 -0.60
N LEU A 126 12.24 -7.52 -0.08
CA LEU A 126 11.56 -8.62 -0.75
C LEU A 126 10.89 -8.16 -2.05
N PHE A 127 10.27 -6.97 -2.04
CA PHE A 127 9.71 -6.37 -3.24
C PHE A 127 10.79 -6.09 -4.29
N LYS A 128 11.94 -5.51 -3.90
CA LYS A 128 13.07 -5.28 -4.81
C LYS A 128 13.62 -6.59 -5.39
N ALA A 129 13.84 -7.59 -4.54
CA ALA A 129 14.31 -8.91 -4.96
C ALA A 129 13.36 -9.57 -5.96
N ARG A 130 12.05 -9.37 -5.79
CA ARG A 130 11.03 -9.85 -6.74
C ARG A 130 11.11 -9.12 -8.08
N MET A 131 11.24 -7.80 -8.08
CA MET A 131 11.40 -7.03 -9.33
C MET A 131 12.67 -7.46 -10.09
N GLU A 132 13.79 -7.64 -9.38
CA GLU A 132 15.02 -8.17 -9.97
C GLU A 132 14.84 -9.59 -10.53
N PHE A 133 14.10 -10.46 -9.82
CA PHE A 133 13.77 -11.79 -10.30
C PHE A 133 12.94 -11.74 -11.59
N LEU A 134 11.98 -10.82 -11.72
CA LEU A 134 11.18 -10.68 -12.94
C LEU A 134 12.00 -10.15 -14.13
N GLU A 135 12.95 -9.24 -13.89
CA GLU A 135 13.79 -8.66 -14.94
C GLU A 135 14.91 -9.61 -15.42
N GLN A 136 15.58 -10.27 -14.48
CA GLN A 136 16.81 -11.03 -14.73
C GLN A 136 16.60 -12.55 -14.65
N ASN A 137 15.46 -13.00 -14.12
CA ASN A 137 15.19 -14.41 -13.79
C ASN A 137 16.23 -15.02 -12.84
N SER A 138 16.85 -14.19 -11.98
CA SER A 138 17.88 -14.60 -11.03
C SER A 138 17.35 -14.67 -9.59
N PRO A 139 17.61 -15.77 -8.83
CA PRO A 139 17.20 -15.90 -7.43
C PRO A 139 18.12 -15.15 -6.44
N ASP A 140 19.15 -14.43 -6.91
CA ASP A 140 20.17 -13.80 -6.06
C ASP A 140 19.59 -12.76 -5.08
N GLY A 141 18.54 -12.03 -5.50
CA GLY A 141 17.81 -11.11 -4.64
C GLY A 141 17.21 -11.81 -3.42
N TYR A 142 16.55 -12.97 -3.62
CA TYR A 142 15.96 -13.74 -2.53
C TYR A 142 17.01 -14.30 -1.56
N ILE A 143 18.18 -14.72 -2.07
CA ILE A 143 19.29 -15.19 -1.23
C ILE A 143 19.76 -14.06 -0.30
N THR A 144 19.86 -12.83 -0.83
CA THR A 144 20.26 -11.65 -0.06
C THR A 144 19.24 -11.31 1.02
N VAL A 145 17.95 -11.29 0.68
CA VAL A 145 16.85 -11.08 1.62
C VAL A 145 16.87 -12.12 2.75
N CYS A 146 17.05 -13.40 2.44
CA CYS A 146 17.11 -14.47 3.44
C CYS A 146 18.34 -14.35 4.37
N LYS A 147 19.50 -13.91 3.85
CA LYS A 147 20.69 -13.63 4.67
C LYS A 147 20.46 -12.45 5.62
N ASN A 148 19.87 -11.36 5.11
CA ASN A 148 19.54 -10.18 5.91
C ASN A 148 18.53 -10.53 7.00
N TYR A 149 17.52 -11.34 6.64
CA TYR A 149 16.56 -11.88 7.58
C TYR A 149 17.22 -12.73 8.68
N TRP A 150 18.07 -13.69 8.31
CA TRP A 150 18.80 -14.54 9.25
C TRP A 150 19.63 -13.72 10.25
N THR A 151 20.37 -12.72 9.75
CA THR A 151 21.19 -11.85 10.59
C THR A 151 20.36 -10.94 11.49
N ALA A 152 19.19 -10.47 11.04
CA ALA A 152 18.29 -9.69 11.87
C ALA A 152 17.64 -10.51 13.01
N THR A 153 17.35 -11.79 12.75
CA THR A 153 16.66 -12.68 13.70
C THR A 153 17.62 -13.35 14.68
N TYR A 154 18.75 -13.89 14.20
CA TYR A 154 19.70 -14.67 15.00
C TYR A 154 21.03 -13.95 15.26
N GLY A 155 21.32 -12.88 14.52
CA GLY A 155 22.53 -12.09 14.69
C GLY A 155 22.42 -11.07 15.83
N LYS A 156 23.45 -10.24 15.95
CA LYS A 156 23.43 -9.09 16.87
C LYS A 156 22.35 -8.10 16.41
N PRO A 157 21.63 -7.42 17.33
CA PRO A 157 20.53 -6.53 16.98
C PRO A 157 20.97 -5.56 15.89
N TYR A 158 20.35 -5.68 14.72
CA TYR A 158 20.66 -4.88 13.55
C TYR A 158 20.25 -3.43 13.84
N LYS A 159 21.24 -2.54 13.95
CA LYS A 159 21.01 -1.10 14.02
C LYS A 159 20.81 -0.56 12.61
N THR A 160 19.70 -0.89 11.97
CA THR A 160 19.35 -0.24 10.71
C THR A 160 19.14 1.25 10.99
N LYS A 161 19.75 2.12 10.20
CA LYS A 161 19.24 3.49 10.04
C LYS A 161 18.00 3.40 9.16
N VAL A 162 16.88 2.94 9.71
CA VAL A 162 15.63 2.87 8.94
C VAL A 162 15.21 4.30 8.64
N HIS A 163 15.19 4.65 7.35
CA HIS A 163 14.39 5.78 6.89
C HIS A 163 12.92 5.36 6.99
N VAL A 164 12.33 5.57 8.18
CA VAL A 164 10.89 5.47 8.35
C VAL A 164 10.31 6.52 7.43
N LYS A 165 9.66 6.10 6.33
CA LYS A 165 8.87 7.02 5.52
C LYS A 165 7.85 7.62 6.48
N PRO A 166 7.92 8.94 6.78
CA PRO A 166 7.02 9.51 7.76
C PRO A 166 5.58 9.20 7.32
N PRO A 167 4.66 8.93 8.27
CA PRO A 167 3.27 8.70 7.92
C PRO A 167 2.82 9.84 6.99
N PRO A 168 2.05 9.54 5.92
CA PRO A 168 1.59 10.57 5.01
C PRO A 168 0.93 11.66 5.86
N THR A 169 1.49 12.87 5.80
CA THR A 169 1.06 14.01 6.61
C THR A 169 -0.35 14.44 6.17
N GLN A 170 -1.36 13.69 6.61
CA GLN A 170 -2.79 13.93 6.43
C GLN A 170 -3.18 15.34 6.91
N LEU A 171 -2.44 15.89 7.87
CA LEU A 171 -2.66 17.27 8.35
C LEU A 171 -2.44 18.34 7.27
N VAL A 172 -1.48 18.16 6.34
CA VAL A 172 -1.13 19.24 5.38
C VAL A 172 -2.27 19.49 4.39
N TRP A 173 -3.02 18.45 4.02
CA TRP A 173 -4.15 18.58 3.11
C TRP A 173 -5.36 19.28 3.76
N TRP A 174 -5.61 19.02 5.05
CA TRP A 174 -6.66 19.71 5.81
C TRP A 174 -6.40 21.20 5.98
N TRP A 175 -5.15 21.61 6.25
CA TRP A 175 -4.78 23.04 6.29
C TRP A 175 -5.03 23.72 4.94
N GLY A 176 -4.78 23.03 3.82
CA GLY A 176 -5.10 23.54 2.48
C GLY A 176 -6.60 23.81 2.29
N ILE A 177 -7.47 22.89 2.75
CA ILE A 177 -8.93 23.06 2.69
C ILE A 177 -9.39 24.24 3.57
N VAL A 178 -8.88 24.34 4.80
CA VAL A 178 -9.23 25.43 5.72
C VAL A 178 -8.85 26.80 5.15
N ILE A 179 -7.64 26.93 4.58
CA ILE A 179 -7.18 28.18 3.96
C ILE A 179 -8.03 28.54 2.74
N PHE A 180 -8.38 27.55 1.90
CA PHE A 180 -9.22 27.78 0.74
C PHE A 180 -10.63 28.26 1.12
N VAL A 181 -11.27 27.60 2.10
CA VAL A 181 -12.61 27.99 2.60
C VAL A 181 -12.57 29.37 3.24
N ALA A 182 -11.56 29.67 4.07
CA ALA A 182 -11.38 30.99 4.68
C ALA A 182 -11.16 32.08 3.61
N GLY A 183 -10.37 31.80 2.57
CA GLY A 183 -10.15 32.70 1.44
C GLY A 183 -11.43 32.99 0.66
N CYS A 184 -12.21 31.95 0.32
CA CYS A 184 -13.50 32.11 -0.35
C CYS A 184 -14.49 32.93 0.50
N PHE A 185 -14.50 32.70 1.82
CA PHE A 185 -15.35 33.46 2.74
C PHE A 185 -14.95 34.94 2.80
N LEU A 186 -13.65 35.25 2.85
CA LEU A 186 -13.16 36.63 2.82
C LEU A 186 -13.53 37.35 1.53
N VAL A 187 -13.38 36.71 0.37
CA VAL A 187 -13.81 37.27 -0.93
C VAL A 187 -15.32 37.49 -0.98
N PHE A 188 -16.10 36.59 -0.39
CA PHE A 188 -17.55 36.74 -0.31
C PHE A 188 -17.96 37.92 0.59
N LEU A 189 -17.27 38.12 1.73
CA LEU A 189 -17.50 39.27 2.61
C LEU A 189 -17.15 40.60 1.95
N THR A 190 -16.03 40.68 1.21
CA THR A 190 -15.65 41.91 0.49
C THR A 190 -16.62 42.21 -0.65
N ASN A 191 -17.08 41.18 -1.39
CA ASN A 191 -18.11 41.35 -2.42
C ASN A 191 -19.47 41.79 -1.85
N ARG A 192 -19.89 41.28 -0.69
CA ARG A 192 -21.14 41.74 -0.04
C ARG A 192 -21.09 43.20 0.38
N ASN A 193 -19.95 43.67 0.90
CA ASN A 193 -19.79 45.06 1.34
C ASN A 193 -19.86 46.07 0.16
N MET A 194 -19.35 45.69 -1.02
CA MET A 194 -19.42 46.52 -2.23
C MET A 194 -20.87 46.77 -2.69
N LYS A 195 -21.76 45.78 -2.54
CA LYS A 195 -23.16 45.92 -2.97
C LYS A 195 -23.92 46.94 -2.10
N THR A 196 -23.74 46.90 -0.78
CA THR A 196 -24.37 47.85 0.15
C THR A 196 -23.92 49.30 -0.05
N ARG A 197 -22.67 49.54 -0.48
CA ARG A 197 -22.19 50.90 -0.79
C ARG A 197 -22.84 51.49 -2.04
N SER A 198 -23.15 50.67 -3.04
CA SER A 198 -23.74 51.14 -4.30
C SER A 198 -25.21 51.58 -4.19
N ASP A 199 -25.96 51.03 -3.24
CA ASP A 199 -27.37 51.37 -3.03
C ASP A 199 -27.52 52.68 -2.25
N PHE A 200 -26.61 52.97 -1.30
CA PHE A 200 -26.59 54.24 -0.57
C PHE A 200 -26.23 55.44 -1.47
N ALA A 201 -25.30 55.27 -2.42
CA ALA A 201 -24.92 56.34 -3.36
C ALA A 201 -26.08 56.74 -4.31
N ARG A 202 -26.96 55.80 -4.68
CA ARG A 202 -28.12 56.07 -5.54
C ARG A 202 -29.22 56.84 -4.83
N ASP A 203 -29.40 56.64 -3.52
CA ASP A 203 -30.44 57.32 -2.75
C ASP A 203 -30.08 58.79 -2.47
N PHE A 204 -28.79 59.09 -2.26
CA PHE A 204 -28.32 60.46 -2.03
C PHE A 204 -28.54 61.38 -3.24
N SER A 205 -28.31 60.85 -4.45
CA SER A 205 -28.52 61.60 -5.70
C SER A 205 -30.01 61.92 -5.97
N ARG A 206 -30.93 61.11 -5.44
CA ARG A 206 -32.37 61.34 -5.60
C ARG A 206 -32.91 62.42 -4.66
N ARG A 207 -32.24 62.66 -3.53
CA ARG A 207 -32.66 63.64 -2.52
C ARG A 207 -32.15 65.05 -2.79
N SER A 208 -31.00 65.19 -3.45
CA SER A 208 -30.44 66.52 -3.79
C SER A 208 -31.24 67.27 -4.85
N GLY A 209 -31.94 66.58 -5.76
CA GLY A 209 -32.72 67.23 -6.83
C GLY A 209 -34.09 67.79 -6.42
N ARG A 210 -34.51 67.71 -5.14
CA ARG A 210 -35.82 68.20 -4.68
C ARG A 210 -35.79 69.60 -4.05
N PHE A 211 -34.61 70.21 -3.88
CA PHE A 211 -34.49 71.52 -3.21
C PHE A 211 -34.43 72.73 -4.17
N GLU A 212 -34.58 72.54 -5.48
CA GLU A 212 -34.52 73.62 -6.49
C GLU A 212 -35.88 73.94 -7.14
N ALA A 213 -37.01 73.54 -6.55
CA ALA A 213 -38.36 73.82 -7.06
C ALA A 213 -39.23 74.56 -6.04
#